data_AF-A0A0F9X8L2-F1
#
_entry.id   AF-A0A0F9X8L2-F1
#
_cell.length_a   1.000
_cell.length_b   1.000
_cell.length_c   1.000
_cell.angle_alpha   90.00
_cell.angle_beta   90.00
_cell.angle_gamma   90.00
#
_symmetry.space_group_name_H-M   'P 1'
#
loop_
_entity.id
_entity.type
_entity.pdbx_description
1 polymer ?
#
loop_
_entity_poly.entity_id
_entity_poly.type
_entity_poly.pdbx_seq_one_letter_code
_entity_poly.pdbx_strand_id
1 'polypeptide(L)'
;MYIQKLTAAGLALASIASSGDTVSKGHVLDFAVEKCIDSDGNIRCTKPFPVKEGSCYRFEWSTNGALAHTTVEVKDAGSGEIVYYRDTDGEWKPEKNEIVYLDFKPKIWGQGNETVDYEVKKCDKDDEL
;
A
#
# COMPACT_ATOMS: atom_id res chain seq x y z
N MET A 1 25.57 -43.05 -8.25
CA MET A 1 25.59 -41.69 -8.84
C MET A 1 25.03 -40.73 -7.81
N TYR A 2 25.65 -39.55 -7.72
CA TYR A 2 25.68 -38.64 -6.58
C TYR A 2 24.32 -38.13 -6.06
N ILE A 3 24.28 -37.93 -4.74
CA ILE A 3 23.26 -37.20 -3.97
C ILE A 3 23.20 -35.74 -4.45
N GLN A 4 22.00 -35.20 -4.68
CA GLN A 4 21.75 -33.78 -4.45
C GLN A 4 20.43 -33.59 -3.71
N LYS A 5 20.56 -33.43 -2.38
CA LYS A 5 19.62 -32.72 -1.53
C LYS A 5 19.57 -31.28 -2.02
N LEU A 6 18.45 -30.83 -2.55
CA LEU A 6 18.18 -29.40 -2.73
C LEU A 6 17.15 -29.00 -1.69
N THR A 7 17.69 -28.40 -0.64
CA THR A 7 17.08 -27.64 0.44
C THR A 7 15.96 -26.71 -0.06
N ALA A 8 14.71 -27.11 0.15
CA ALA A 8 13.56 -26.20 0.16
C ALA A 8 13.42 -25.58 1.56
N ALA A 9 14.38 -24.74 1.93
CA ALA A 9 14.35 -23.91 3.13
C ALA A 9 15.05 -22.60 2.78
N GLY A 10 14.37 -21.79 1.97
CA GLY A 10 14.95 -20.62 1.31
C GLY A 10 14.02 -19.44 1.14
N LEU A 11 12.79 -19.46 1.70
CA LEU A 11 12.13 -18.22 2.10
C LEU A 11 12.63 -17.86 3.51
N ALA A 12 13.94 -17.69 3.62
CA ALA A 12 14.51 -16.91 4.70
C ALA A 12 13.97 -15.50 4.49
N LEU A 13 12.96 -15.16 5.29
CA LEU A 13 12.66 -13.83 5.81
C LEU A 13 13.65 -12.77 5.31
N ALA A 14 13.44 -12.30 4.07
CA ALA A 14 14.07 -11.09 3.56
C ALA A 14 13.36 -9.85 4.14
N SER A 15 12.94 -9.95 5.41
CA SER A 15 12.61 -8.84 6.28
C SER A 15 13.92 -8.34 6.88
N ILE A 16 14.86 -7.99 5.99
CA ILE A 16 16.07 -7.26 6.36
C ILE A 16 15.54 -5.99 7.04
N ALA A 17 15.99 -5.79 8.28
CA ALA A 17 15.71 -4.62 9.09
C ALA A 17 15.73 -3.33 8.25
N SER A 18 14.56 -2.79 7.97
CA SER A 18 14.44 -1.37 7.67
C SER A 18 14.29 -0.69 9.01
N SER A 19 15.30 0.06 9.41
CA SER A 19 15.28 0.95 10.57
C SER A 19 14.38 2.17 10.31
N GLY A 20 13.15 1.96 9.85
CA GLY A 20 12.23 3.02 9.49
C GLY A 20 10.80 2.56 9.61
N ASP A 21 9.93 3.43 10.12
CA ASP A 21 8.51 3.18 10.37
C ASP A 21 7.70 2.86 9.10
N THR A 22 8.33 2.84 7.92
CA THR A 22 7.71 2.55 6.63
C THR A 22 7.19 1.11 6.54
N VAL A 23 5.87 1.00 6.40
CA VAL A 23 5.10 -0.24 6.26
C VAL A 23 4.93 -0.62 4.79
N SER A 24 4.67 0.36 3.92
CA SER A 24 4.51 0.16 2.48
C SER A 24 4.92 1.42 1.74
N LYS A 25 5.55 1.29 0.58
CA LYS A 25 5.83 2.41 -0.31
C LYS A 25 5.92 1.94 -1.74
N GLY A 26 5.69 2.82 -2.68
CA GLY A 26 5.77 2.49 -4.08
C GLY A 26 5.50 3.66 -5.01
N HIS A 27 5.62 3.35 -6.29
CA HIS A 27 5.34 4.26 -7.39
C HIS A 27 4.32 3.59 -8.30
N VAL A 28 3.17 4.24 -8.50
CA VAL A 28 2.10 3.77 -9.38
C VAL A 28 2.12 4.59 -10.66
N LEU A 29 2.26 3.90 -11.78
CA LEU A 29 2.12 4.48 -13.11
C LEU A 29 0.65 4.47 -13.52
N ASP A 30 0.21 5.56 -14.15
CA ASP A 30 -1.12 5.67 -14.75
C ASP A 30 -2.26 5.22 -13.82
N PHE A 31 -2.29 5.69 -12.57
CA PHE A 31 -3.34 5.28 -11.62
C PHE A 31 -4.76 5.68 -12.08
N ALA A 32 -4.87 6.66 -12.98
CA ALA A 32 -6.10 7.05 -13.66
C ALA A 32 -6.57 6.07 -14.76
N VAL A 33 -5.73 5.09 -15.12
CA VAL A 33 -6.01 4.06 -16.13
C VAL A 33 -5.75 2.69 -15.50
N GLU A 34 -6.77 2.11 -14.89
CA GLU A 34 -6.71 0.82 -14.18
C GLU A 34 -6.19 -0.33 -15.07
N LYS A 35 -4.86 -0.53 -15.09
CA LYS A 35 -4.17 -1.58 -15.88
C LYS A 35 -3.27 -2.49 -15.04
N CYS A 36 -3.13 -2.19 -13.76
CA CYS A 36 -2.27 -2.91 -12.82
C CYS A 36 -2.92 -4.22 -12.37
N ILE A 37 -2.53 -5.34 -12.97
CA ILE A 37 -2.99 -6.67 -12.57
C ILE A 37 -1.89 -7.34 -11.73
N ASP A 38 -2.20 -7.78 -10.51
CA ASP A 38 -1.28 -8.51 -9.66
C ASP A 38 -1.12 -9.98 -10.08
N SER A 39 -0.25 -10.72 -9.40
CA SER A 39 0.01 -12.14 -9.70
C SER A 39 -1.23 -13.04 -9.60
N ASP A 40 -2.24 -12.60 -8.85
CA ASP A 40 -3.48 -13.32 -8.62
C ASP A 40 -4.59 -12.87 -9.58
N GLY A 41 -4.28 -12.00 -10.54
CA GLY A 41 -5.24 -11.51 -11.54
C GLY A 41 -6.14 -10.37 -11.03
N ASN A 42 -5.87 -9.81 -9.85
CA ASN A 42 -6.66 -8.73 -9.29
C ASN A 42 -6.11 -7.36 -9.72
N ILE A 43 -7.00 -6.39 -9.89
CA ILE A 43 -6.59 -5.01 -10.17
C ILE A 43 -6.09 -4.38 -8.86
N ARG A 44 -4.79 -4.44 -8.62
CA ARG A 44 -4.12 -3.90 -7.41
C ARG A 44 -2.84 -3.19 -7.81
N CYS A 45 -2.89 -1.87 -7.83
CA CYS A 45 -1.75 -1.03 -8.20
C CYS A 45 -0.69 -0.92 -7.11
N THR A 46 -1.01 -1.31 -5.87
CA THR A 46 -0.10 -1.23 -4.74
C THR A 46 0.06 -2.59 -4.08
N LYS A 47 1.22 -2.80 -3.44
CA LYS A 47 1.52 -4.05 -2.75
C LYS A 47 0.66 -4.17 -1.48
N PRO A 48 -0.05 -5.30 -1.28
CA PRO A 48 -0.79 -5.52 -0.03
C PRO A 48 0.13 -5.54 1.19
N PHE A 49 -0.37 -5.01 2.31
CA PHE A 49 0.35 -4.98 3.58
C PHE A 49 -0.59 -5.27 4.76
N PRO A 50 -0.08 -5.91 5.83
CA PRO A 50 -0.88 -6.21 7.00
C PRO A 50 -1.05 -4.97 7.87
N VAL A 51 -2.24 -4.80 8.42
CA VAL A 51 -2.55 -3.80 9.44
C VAL A 51 -3.08 -4.45 10.70
N LYS A 52 -2.80 -3.80 11.83
CA LYS A 52 -3.18 -4.27 13.16
C LYS A 52 -4.22 -3.32 13.77
N GLU A 53 -5.25 -3.91 14.37
CA GLU A 53 -6.28 -3.22 15.13
C GLU A 53 -5.67 -2.24 16.13
N GLY A 54 -6.21 -1.02 16.17
CA GLY A 54 -5.82 0.06 17.09
C GLY A 54 -4.42 0.65 16.87
N SER A 55 -3.63 0.11 15.94
CA SER A 55 -2.33 0.68 15.57
C SER A 55 -2.51 1.90 14.67
N CYS A 56 -1.58 2.85 14.72
CA CYS A 56 -1.68 4.07 13.92
C CYS A 56 -0.80 3.96 12.67
N TYR A 57 -1.36 4.35 11.52
CA TYR A 57 -0.68 4.39 10.23
C TYR A 57 -0.85 5.76 9.57
N ARG A 58 0.24 6.37 9.13
CA ARG A 58 0.27 7.64 8.40
C ARG A 58 0.47 7.38 6.92
N PHE A 59 -0.39 7.97 6.10
CA PHE A 59 -0.38 7.94 4.65
C PHE A 59 0.13 9.26 4.11
N GLU A 60 1.11 9.19 3.22
CA GLU A 60 1.67 10.33 2.50
C GLU A 60 1.75 9.97 1.02
N TRP A 61 1.29 10.85 0.14
CA TRP A 61 1.44 10.65 -1.30
C TRP A 61 1.59 11.96 -2.06
N SER A 62 2.21 11.87 -3.23
CA SER A 62 2.35 12.97 -4.18
C SER A 62 2.01 12.50 -5.58
N THR A 63 1.26 13.34 -6.29
CA THR A 63 0.82 13.05 -7.66
C THR A 63 1.46 14.01 -8.63
N ASN A 64 1.90 13.51 -9.78
CA ASN A 64 2.39 14.34 -10.87
C ASN A 64 1.28 14.54 -11.92
N GLY A 65 0.73 15.76 -12.01
CA GLY A 65 -0.38 16.11 -12.88
C GLY A 65 -0.97 17.48 -12.52
N ALA A 66 -1.51 18.21 -13.51
CA ALA A 66 -1.81 19.65 -13.37
C ALA A 66 -2.96 19.99 -12.39
N LEU A 67 -3.78 19.02 -11.95
CA LEU A 67 -4.96 19.24 -11.11
C LEU A 67 -5.31 18.02 -10.21
N ALA A 68 -4.35 17.15 -9.92
CA ALA A 68 -4.60 15.81 -9.42
C ALA A 68 -4.92 15.77 -7.91
N HIS A 69 -6.04 16.38 -7.50
CA HIS A 69 -6.71 15.92 -6.28
C HIS A 69 -6.94 14.42 -6.43
N THR A 70 -6.35 13.66 -5.52
CA THR A 70 -6.34 12.19 -5.58
C THR A 70 -6.83 11.67 -4.24
N THR A 71 -7.87 10.86 -4.27
CA THR A 71 -8.36 10.15 -3.10
C THR A 71 -7.59 8.85 -2.98
N VAL A 72 -7.09 8.51 -1.80
CA VAL A 72 -6.63 7.16 -1.50
C VAL A 72 -7.75 6.39 -0.82
N GLU A 73 -8.12 5.24 -1.38
CA GLU A 73 -8.98 4.24 -0.78
C GLU A 73 -8.10 3.11 -0.22
N VAL A 74 -8.32 2.72 1.03
CA VAL A 74 -7.74 1.53 1.62
C VAL A 74 -8.78 0.42 1.51
N LYS A 75 -8.41 -0.67 0.82
CA LYS A 75 -9.31 -1.79 0.54
C LYS A 75 -8.81 -3.08 1.17
N ASP A 76 -9.74 -3.85 1.74
CA ASP A 76 -9.45 -5.22 2.17
C ASP A 76 -9.01 -6.06 0.96
N ALA A 77 -7.90 -6.77 1.09
CA ALA A 77 -7.33 -7.53 -0.01
C ALA A 77 -8.16 -8.77 -0.37
N GLY A 78 -8.94 -9.33 0.55
CA GLY A 78 -9.77 -10.51 0.32
C GLY A 78 -11.12 -10.19 -0.35
N SER A 79 -11.80 -9.14 0.10
CA SER A 79 -13.14 -8.75 -0.36
C SER A 79 -13.16 -7.60 -1.36
N GLY A 80 -12.13 -6.74 -1.35
CA GLY A 80 -12.12 -5.48 -2.11
C GLY A 80 -12.97 -4.37 -1.49
N GLU A 81 -13.53 -4.57 -0.30
CA GLU A 81 -14.32 -3.58 0.42
C GLU A 81 -13.45 -2.39 0.85
N ILE A 82 -13.97 -1.17 0.69
CA ILE A 82 -13.31 0.04 1.19
C ILE A 82 -13.48 0.07 2.71
N VAL A 83 -12.37 0.04 3.44
CA VAL A 83 -12.36 0.09 4.90
C VAL A 83 -11.95 1.46 5.44
N TYR A 84 -11.31 2.28 4.60
CA TYR A 84 -10.93 3.65 4.92
C TYR A 84 -10.67 4.44 3.64
N TYR A 85 -10.85 5.76 3.66
CA TYR A 85 -10.47 6.62 2.55
C TYR A 85 -10.08 8.02 3.01
N ARG A 86 -9.26 8.71 2.21
CA ARG A 86 -8.75 10.05 2.50
C ARG A 86 -8.52 10.83 1.21
N ASP A 87 -8.76 12.13 1.26
CA ASP A 87 -8.46 13.06 0.15
C ASP A 87 -7.10 13.78 0.30
N THR A 88 -6.44 13.63 1.46
CA THR A 88 -5.15 14.26 1.81
C THR A 88 -4.35 13.37 2.75
N ASP A 89 -3.04 13.62 2.85
CA ASP A 89 -2.12 12.96 3.80
C ASP A 89 -2.62 12.96 5.24
N GLY A 90 -2.49 11.83 5.93
CA GLY A 90 -2.70 11.77 7.37
C GLY A 90 -2.92 10.38 7.92
N GLU A 91 -3.55 10.29 9.08
CA GLU A 91 -3.48 9.11 9.94
C GLU A 91 -4.77 8.30 9.98
N TRP A 92 -4.62 7.00 10.14
CA TRP A 92 -5.68 6.01 10.29
C TRP A 92 -5.36 5.04 11.42
N LYS A 93 -6.41 4.63 12.13
CA LYS A 93 -6.38 3.54 13.10
C LYS A 93 -7.36 2.46 12.65
N PRO A 94 -6.89 1.27 12.19
CA PRO A 94 -7.76 0.19 11.76
C PRO A 94 -8.61 -0.33 12.91
N GLU A 95 -9.86 -0.70 12.61
CA GLU A 95 -10.82 -1.24 13.58
C GLU A 95 -10.67 -2.76 13.78
N LYS A 96 -9.89 -3.43 12.92
CA LYS A 96 -9.64 -4.88 12.97
C LYS A 96 -8.26 -5.21 12.38
N ASN A 97 -7.85 -6.46 12.53
CA ASN A 97 -6.67 -6.99 11.85
C ASN A 97 -7.04 -7.45 10.44
N GLU A 98 -6.33 -6.95 9.43
CA GLU A 98 -6.63 -7.24 8.02
C GLU A 98 -5.40 -7.04 7.13
N ILE A 99 -5.47 -7.55 5.89
CA ILE A 99 -4.48 -7.28 4.85
C ILE A 99 -5.13 -6.33 3.87
N VAL A 100 -4.51 -5.19 3.63
CA VAL A 100 -5.09 -4.13 2.79
C VAL A 100 -4.16 -3.72 1.67
N TYR A 101 -4.71 -3.06 0.66
CA TYR A 101 -3.96 -2.36 -0.38
C TYR A 101 -4.53 -0.96 -0.58
N LEU A 102 -3.74 -0.09 -1.21
CA LEU A 102 -4.16 1.26 -1.58
C LEU A 102 -4.61 1.30 -3.03
N ASP A 103 -5.71 2.01 -3.25
CA ASP A 103 -6.30 2.28 -4.54
C ASP A 103 -6.45 3.80 -4.68
N PHE A 104 -5.68 4.40 -5.58
CA PHE A 104 -5.67 5.84 -5.80
C PHE A 104 -6.71 6.19 -6.86
N LYS A 105 -7.66 7.07 -6.53
CA LYS A 105 -8.73 7.52 -7.42
C LYS A 105 -8.50 8.98 -7.82
N PRO A 106 -8.34 9.30 -9.12
CA PRO A 106 -8.28 10.69 -9.56
C PRO A 106 -9.65 11.35 -9.41
N LYS A 107 -9.71 12.64 -9.07
CA LYS A 107 -10.99 13.38 -9.09
C LYS A 107 -11.60 13.50 -10.49
N ILE A 108 -10.78 13.45 -11.55
CA ILE A 108 -11.24 13.51 -12.94
C ILE A 108 -10.84 12.22 -13.66
N TRP A 109 -11.82 11.39 -13.96
CA TRP A 109 -11.61 10.13 -14.67
C TRP A 109 -11.11 10.36 -16.11
N GLY A 110 -10.17 9.54 -16.57
CA GLY A 110 -9.72 9.52 -17.97
C GLY A 110 -8.65 10.54 -18.35
N GLN A 111 -8.11 11.32 -17.41
CA GLN A 111 -6.87 12.06 -17.62
C GLN A 111 -5.68 11.10 -17.38
N GLY A 112 -5.17 10.48 -18.44
CA GLY A 112 -4.01 9.58 -18.37
C GLY A 112 -2.68 10.31 -18.15
N ASN A 113 -1.61 9.56 -17.84
CA ASN A 113 -0.25 10.01 -17.50
C ASN A 113 -0.06 10.57 -16.08
N GLU A 114 -0.96 10.25 -15.16
CA GLU A 114 -0.79 10.63 -13.75
C GLU A 114 -0.05 9.52 -12.99
N THR A 115 1.02 9.88 -12.29
CA THR A 115 1.78 8.98 -11.42
C THR A 115 1.56 9.33 -9.97
N VAL A 116 1.57 8.33 -9.08
CA VAL A 116 1.57 8.54 -7.63
C VAL A 116 2.81 7.92 -7.02
N ASP A 117 3.55 8.71 -6.25
CA ASP A 117 4.52 8.21 -5.27
C ASP A 117 3.84 8.18 -3.91
N TYR A 118 3.89 7.04 -3.22
CA TYR A 118 3.23 6.88 -1.92
C TYR A 118 4.14 6.24 -0.87
N GLU A 119 3.86 6.57 0.37
CA GLU A 119 4.46 5.97 1.54
C GLU A 119 3.42 5.82 2.67
N VAL A 120 3.45 4.67 3.33
CA VAL A 120 2.68 4.34 4.53
C VAL A 120 3.67 4.05 5.63
N LYS A 121 3.55 4.76 6.75
CA LYS A 121 4.38 4.57 7.94
C LYS A 121 3.51 4.20 9.12
N LYS A 122 4.07 3.53 10.13
CA LYS A 122 3.48 3.59 11.46
C LYS A 122 3.62 5.02 11.98
N CYS A 123 2.62 5.51 12.69
CA CYS A 123 2.77 6.76 13.40
C CYS A 123 3.87 6.57 14.44
N ASP A 124 4.64 7.63 14.68
CA ASP A 124 5.56 7.67 15.80
C ASP A 124 4.77 7.29 17.06
N LYS A 125 5.36 6.49 17.93
CA LYS A 125 4.83 6.43 19.29
C LYS A 125 5.05 7.83 19.82
N ASP A 126 3.98 8.54 20.15
CA ASP A 126 4.06 9.57 21.17
C ASP A 126 4.61 8.86 22.41
N ASP A 127 5.94 8.88 22.58
CA ASP A 127 6.54 8.64 23.87
C ASP A 127 5.98 9.76 24.75
N GLU A 128 4.96 9.40 25.54
CA GLU A 128 4.34 10.22 26.57
C GLU A 128 5.41 11.05 27.28
N LEU A 129 5.35 12.38 27.11
CA LEU A 129 6.07 13.35 27.96
C LEU A 129 5.22 13.70 29.18
#